data_AF-A0A1E1VXP9-F1
#
_entry.id   AF-A0A1E1VXP9-F1
#
_cell.length_a   1.000
_cell.length_b   1.000
_cell.length_c   1.000
_cell.angle_alpha   90.00
_cell.angle_beta   90.00
_cell.angle_gamma   90.00
#
_symmetry.space_group_name_H-M   'P 1'
#
loop_
_entity.id
_entity.type
_entity.pdbx_description
1 polymer ?
#
loop_
_entity_poly.entity_id
_entity_poly.type
_entity_poly.pdbx_seq_one_letter_code
_entity_poly.pdbx_strand_id
1 'polypeptide(L)'
;GGVARGRDALTLLDNPATRNQLIDQLLELESFLKMRLYETNASDVQSFSLMQQLPTESSAALTAMLDAVQLSSAQLAGPEQQHLHNVKHSQRYVDVLTAQLKQKLTLCEKLSKLAARSQEQRSAAAARAAELRPLLAKIIERTKELQANIENDISKKYKGRPVNIIGGVKFL
;
A
#
# COMPACT_ATOMS: atom_id res chain seq x y z
N GLY A 1 -28.95 7.04 -46.17
CA GLY A 1 -28.00 6.38 -45.26
C GLY A 1 -28.51 6.54 -43.84
N GLY A 2 -28.57 5.46 -43.06
CA GLY A 2 -29.00 5.52 -41.66
C GLY A 2 -27.97 6.21 -40.78
N VAL A 3 -28.42 6.96 -39.77
CA VAL A 3 -27.55 7.54 -38.74
C VAL A 3 -27.25 6.46 -37.70
N ALA A 4 -25.97 6.16 -37.46
CA ALA A 4 -25.55 5.20 -36.44
C ALA A 4 -26.01 5.66 -35.04
N ARG A 5 -26.52 4.73 -34.21
CA ARG A 5 -27.04 5.02 -32.87
C ARG A 5 -26.49 4.03 -31.86
N GLY A 6 -26.36 4.47 -30.60
CA GLY A 6 -25.91 3.61 -29.51
C GLY A 6 -24.49 3.10 -29.72
N ARG A 7 -24.29 1.78 -29.63
CA ARG A 7 -22.97 1.15 -29.76
C ARG A 7 -22.35 1.28 -31.14
N ASP A 8 -23.18 1.40 -32.17
CA ASP A 8 -22.72 1.51 -33.56
C ASP A 8 -22.19 2.91 -33.90
N ALA A 9 -22.43 3.89 -33.01
CA ALA A 9 -21.88 5.24 -33.11
C ALA A 9 -20.52 5.39 -32.39
N LEU A 10 -20.08 4.38 -31.63
CA LEU A 10 -18.82 4.41 -30.90
C LEU A 10 -17.64 4.16 -31.85
N THR A 11 -16.51 4.82 -31.61
CA THR A 11 -15.27 4.59 -32.37
C THR A 11 -14.64 3.24 -31.98
N LEU A 12 -13.68 2.75 -32.79
CA LEU A 12 -13.04 1.43 -32.61
C LEU A 12 -12.45 1.22 -31.20
N LEU A 13 -11.82 2.24 -30.62
CA LEU A 13 -11.22 2.15 -29.28
C LEU A 13 -12.21 2.48 -28.16
N ASP A 14 -13.35 3.07 -28.49
CA ASP A 14 -14.37 3.43 -27.51
C ASP A 14 -15.34 2.26 -27.28
N ASN A 15 -15.73 1.56 -28.35
CA ASN A 15 -16.57 0.39 -28.24
C ASN A 15 -15.83 -0.74 -27.47
N PRO A 16 -16.39 -1.24 -26.34
CA PRO A 16 -15.73 -2.26 -25.52
C PRO A 16 -15.39 -3.55 -26.29
N ALA A 17 -16.23 -3.97 -27.23
CA ALA A 17 -16.03 -5.21 -27.96
C ALA A 17 -14.84 -5.11 -28.91
N THR A 18 -14.80 -4.07 -29.74
CA THR A 18 -13.70 -3.86 -30.70
C THR A 18 -12.40 -3.47 -30.01
N ARG A 19 -12.46 -2.71 -28.90
CA ARG A 19 -11.27 -2.43 -28.09
C ARG A 19 -10.65 -3.71 -27.54
N ASN A 20 -11.46 -4.61 -26.98
CA ASN A 20 -10.95 -5.88 -26.45
C ASN A 20 -10.36 -6.75 -27.56
N GLN A 21 -11.03 -6.85 -28.71
CA GLN A 21 -10.49 -7.55 -29.88
C GLN A 21 -9.14 -6.99 -30.33
N LEU A 22 -8.97 -5.66 -30.33
CA LEU A 22 -7.70 -5.03 -30.69
C LEU A 22 -6.61 -5.34 -29.66
N ILE A 23 -6.93 -5.32 -28.37
CA ILE A 23 -5.99 -5.71 -27.31
C ILE A 23 -5.57 -7.17 -27.46
N ASP A 24 -6.52 -8.07 -27.73
CA ASP A 24 -6.24 -9.49 -27.97
C ASP A 24 -5.32 -9.68 -29.20
N GLN A 25 -5.58 -8.96 -30.29
CA GLN A 25 -4.74 -8.97 -31.49
C GLN A 25 -3.33 -8.42 -31.23
N LEU A 26 -3.19 -7.36 -30.43
CA LEU A 26 -1.88 -6.83 -30.06
C LEU A 26 -1.09 -7.84 -29.21
N LEU A 27 -1.76 -8.57 -28.30
CA LEU A 27 -1.13 -9.63 -27.51
C LEU A 27 -0.68 -10.81 -28.37
N GLU A 28 -1.50 -11.20 -29.35
CA GLU A 28 -1.16 -12.23 -30.33
C GLU A 28 0.04 -11.79 -31.18
N LEU A 29 0.03 -10.55 -31.68
CA LEU A 29 1.12 -10.00 -32.47
C LEU A 29 2.42 -9.89 -31.65
N GLU A 30 2.34 -9.46 -30.40
CA GLU A 30 3.50 -9.44 -29.49
C GLU A 30 4.11 -10.84 -29.33
N SER A 31 3.26 -11.86 -29.14
CA SER A 31 3.67 -13.25 -28.99
C SER A 31 4.32 -13.79 -30.27
N PHE A 32 3.72 -13.48 -31.43
CA PHE A 32 4.28 -13.81 -32.73
C PHE A 32 5.66 -13.18 -32.95
N LEU A 33 5.81 -11.88 -32.66
CA LEU A 33 7.08 -11.17 -32.84
C LEU A 33 8.17 -11.70 -31.91
N LYS A 34 7.85 -12.05 -30.66
CA LYS A 34 8.79 -12.70 -29.72
C LYS A 34 9.26 -14.05 -30.24
N MET A 35 8.32 -14.89 -30.71
CA MET A 35 8.65 -16.18 -31.30
C MET A 35 9.54 -16.01 -32.53
N ARG A 36 9.19 -15.05 -33.40
CA ARG A 36 9.94 -14.83 -34.64
C ARG A 36 11.35 -14.30 -34.38
N LEU A 37 11.51 -13.38 -33.44
CA LEU A 37 12.80 -12.88 -33.01
C LEU A 37 13.68 -13.97 -32.39
N TYR A 38 13.07 -14.89 -31.63
CA TYR A 38 13.79 -16.06 -31.10
C TYR A 38 14.28 -16.97 -32.23
N GLU A 39 13.43 -17.35 -33.18
CA GLU A 39 13.80 -18.17 -34.34
C GLU A 39 14.92 -17.53 -35.18
N THR A 40 14.86 -16.22 -35.41
CA THR A 40 15.88 -15.49 -36.18
C THR A 40 17.24 -15.46 -35.47
N ASN A 41 17.25 -15.38 -34.13
CA ASN A 41 18.48 -15.34 -33.35
C ASN A 41 19.03 -16.75 -33.02
N ALA A 42 18.19 -17.78 -33.01
CA ALA A 42 18.54 -19.16 -32.65
C ALA A 42 18.99 -20.00 -33.86
N SER A 43 19.74 -19.40 -34.79
CA SER A 43 20.07 -19.89 -36.15
C SER A 43 20.72 -21.29 -36.30
N ASP A 44 20.80 -22.10 -35.24
CA ASP A 44 21.42 -23.43 -35.22
C ASP A 44 20.48 -24.58 -34.81
N VAL A 45 19.21 -24.31 -34.47
CA VAL A 45 18.24 -25.38 -34.18
C VAL A 45 17.27 -25.50 -35.34
N GLN A 46 17.47 -26.51 -36.19
CA GLN A 46 16.53 -26.99 -37.19
C GLN A 46 15.18 -27.35 -36.53
N SER A 47 14.36 -26.34 -36.27
CA SER A 47 13.06 -26.49 -35.61
C SER A 47 12.00 -25.88 -36.52
N PHE A 48 11.32 -26.77 -37.23
CA PHE A 48 9.94 -26.61 -37.69
C PHE A 48 9.66 -25.44 -38.64
N SER A 49 10.31 -25.48 -39.81
CA SER A 49 10.06 -24.54 -40.91
C SER A 49 8.72 -24.83 -41.62
N LEU A 50 7.61 -24.39 -41.03
CA LEU A 50 6.37 -24.11 -41.77
C LEU A 50 6.39 -22.68 -42.38
N MET A 51 7.41 -21.88 -42.05
CA MET A 51 7.47 -20.43 -42.35
C MET A 51 8.64 -20.02 -43.27
N GLN A 52 9.33 -20.95 -43.93
CA GLN A 52 10.41 -20.65 -44.90
C GLN A 52 9.99 -19.77 -46.09
N GLN A 53 8.69 -19.53 -46.27
CA GLN A 53 8.12 -18.74 -47.36
C GLN A 53 7.81 -17.28 -46.98
N LEU A 54 8.01 -16.85 -45.73
CA LEU A 54 7.80 -15.45 -45.34
C LEU A 54 9.06 -14.60 -45.59
N PRO A 55 8.90 -13.33 -46.03
CA PRO A 55 10.01 -12.38 -46.11
C PRO A 55 10.80 -12.34 -44.79
N THR A 56 12.11 -12.47 -44.88
CA THR A 56 13.00 -12.39 -43.71
C THR A 56 13.26 -10.93 -43.36
N GLU A 57 12.51 -10.41 -42.40
CA GLU A 57 12.87 -9.17 -41.71
C GLU A 57 14.16 -9.33 -40.90
N SER A 58 14.92 -8.25 -40.75
CA SER A 58 16.13 -8.27 -39.90
C SER A 58 15.76 -8.39 -38.42
N SER A 59 16.65 -8.98 -37.61
CA SER A 59 16.48 -9.05 -36.15
C SER A 59 16.23 -7.65 -35.55
N ALA A 60 16.94 -6.62 -36.04
CA ALA A 60 16.73 -5.24 -35.62
C ALA A 60 15.33 -4.70 -35.97
N ALA A 61 14.80 -5.03 -37.15
CA ALA A 61 13.44 -4.62 -37.55
C ALA A 61 12.37 -5.32 -36.69
N LEU A 62 12.54 -6.61 -36.42
CA LEU A 62 11.63 -7.36 -35.54
C LEU A 62 11.63 -6.82 -34.10
N THR A 63 12.78 -6.43 -33.56
CA THR A 63 12.88 -5.77 -32.26
C THR A 63 12.13 -4.45 -32.26
N ALA A 64 12.34 -3.60 -33.28
CA ALA A 64 11.65 -2.31 -33.38
C ALA A 64 10.12 -2.46 -33.50
N MET A 65 9.65 -3.47 -34.25
CA MET A 65 8.22 -3.79 -34.34
C MET A 65 7.68 -4.26 -32.99
N LEU A 66 8.42 -5.12 -32.28
CA LEU A 66 8.03 -5.60 -30.95
C LEU A 66 7.92 -4.45 -29.94
N ASP A 67 8.91 -3.54 -29.93
CA ASP A 67 8.90 -2.36 -29.06
C ASP A 67 7.70 -1.46 -29.34
N ALA A 68 7.37 -1.24 -30.63
CA ALA A 68 6.21 -0.44 -31.02
C ALA A 68 4.88 -1.07 -30.58
N VAL A 69 4.74 -2.41 -30.69
CA VAL A 69 3.56 -3.15 -30.23
C VAL A 69 3.45 -3.06 -28.72
N GLN A 70 4.54 -3.28 -27.98
CA GLN A 70 4.54 -3.20 -26.52
C GLN A 70 4.19 -1.80 -26.02
N LEU A 71 4.73 -0.76 -26.65
CA LEU A 71 4.38 0.63 -26.34
C LEU A 71 2.90 0.90 -26.58
N SER A 72 2.36 0.44 -27.71
CA SER A 72 0.95 0.62 -28.08
C SER A 72 0.02 -0.13 -27.11
N SER A 73 0.37 -1.37 -26.76
CA SER A 73 -0.33 -2.19 -25.77
C SER A 73 -0.34 -1.52 -24.40
N ALA A 74 0.81 -0.99 -23.95
CA ALA A 74 0.90 -0.30 -22.66
C ALA A 74 0.05 0.97 -22.60
N GLN A 75 0.02 1.75 -23.69
CA GLN A 75 -0.82 2.95 -23.77
C GLN A 75 -2.31 2.62 -23.79
N LEU A 76 -2.71 1.54 -24.47
CA LEU A 76 -4.11 1.17 -24.62
C LEU A 76 -4.66 0.43 -23.39
N ALA A 77 -3.87 -0.47 -22.81
CA ALA A 77 -4.24 -1.31 -21.67
C ALA A 77 -3.73 -0.77 -20.32
N GLY A 78 -3.22 0.47 -20.30
CA GLY A 78 -2.79 1.13 -19.07
C GLY A 78 -3.93 1.22 -18.04
N PRO A 79 -3.59 1.24 -16.73
CA PRO A 79 -4.59 1.21 -15.66
C PRO A 79 -5.53 2.42 -15.72
N GLU A 80 -5.02 3.61 -16.00
CA GLU A 80 -5.83 4.83 -16.12
C GLU A 80 -6.86 4.73 -17.26
N GLN A 81 -6.43 4.26 -18.43
CA GLN A 81 -7.27 4.07 -19.60
C GLN A 81 -8.35 3.02 -19.33
N GLN A 82 -7.98 1.93 -18.64
CA GLN A 82 -8.95 0.92 -18.22
C GLN A 82 -9.96 1.48 -17.22
N HIS A 83 -9.53 2.29 -16.25
CA HIS A 83 -10.44 2.96 -15.32
C HIS A 83 -11.41 3.90 -16.04
N LEU A 84 -10.90 4.77 -16.90
CA LEU A 84 -11.72 5.72 -17.67
C LEU A 84 -12.72 5.00 -18.58
N HIS A 85 -12.27 3.95 -19.28
CA HIS A 85 -13.12 3.14 -20.14
C HIS A 85 -14.22 2.44 -19.34
N ASN A 86 -13.88 1.83 -18.21
CA ASN A 86 -14.84 1.20 -17.31
C ASN A 86 -15.85 2.22 -16.73
N VAL A 87 -15.40 3.41 -16.34
CA VAL A 87 -16.27 4.49 -15.86
C VAL A 87 -17.27 4.91 -16.94
N LYS A 88 -16.83 5.01 -18.19
CA LYS A 88 -17.69 5.41 -19.32
C LYS A 88 -18.71 4.33 -19.70
N HIS A 89 -18.33 3.06 -19.69
CA HIS A 89 -19.12 1.97 -20.28
C HIS A 89 -19.75 1.02 -19.28
N SER A 90 -19.44 1.13 -17.98
CA SER A 90 -19.95 0.22 -16.94
C SER A 90 -20.50 0.99 -15.74
N GLN A 91 -21.83 1.15 -15.70
CA GLN A 91 -22.52 1.76 -14.56
C GLN A 91 -22.21 1.02 -13.25
N ARG A 92 -22.18 -0.32 -13.29
CA ARG A 92 -21.82 -1.15 -12.14
C ARG A 92 -20.42 -0.82 -11.61
N TYR A 93 -19.47 -0.52 -12.50
CA TYR A 93 -18.12 -0.14 -12.09
C TYR A 93 -18.12 1.19 -11.33
N VAL A 94 -18.89 2.17 -11.83
CA VAL A 94 -19.08 3.47 -11.16
C VAL A 94 -19.71 3.30 -9.78
N ASP A 95 -20.72 2.43 -9.65
CA ASP A 95 -21.39 2.18 -8.37
C ASP A 95 -20.42 1.57 -7.35
N VAL A 96 -19.62 0.58 -7.77
CA VAL A 96 -18.59 -0.05 -6.92
C VAL A 96 -17.53 0.97 -6.50
N LEU A 97 -17.02 1.76 -7.45
CA LEU A 97 -16.03 2.79 -7.17
C LEU A 97 -16.57 3.85 -6.19
N THR A 98 -17.82 4.27 -6.37
CA THR A 98 -18.51 5.21 -5.48
C THR A 98 -18.67 4.63 -4.08
N ALA A 99 -19.06 3.37 -3.95
CA ALA A 99 -19.19 2.69 -2.66
C ALA A 99 -17.84 2.61 -1.93
N GLN A 100 -16.76 2.26 -2.64
CA GLN A 100 -15.41 2.22 -2.08
C GLN A 100 -14.95 3.61 -1.60
N LEU A 101 -15.20 4.66 -2.38
CA LEU A 101 -14.85 6.03 -1.99
C LEU A 101 -15.63 6.49 -0.75
N LYS A 102 -16.93 6.22 -0.68
CA LYS A 102 -17.77 6.51 0.50
C LYS A 102 -17.27 5.77 1.75
N GLN A 103 -16.87 4.51 1.60
CA GLN A 103 -16.29 3.72 2.68
C GLN A 103 -14.98 4.33 3.18
N LYS A 104 -14.08 4.72 2.26
CA LYS A 104 -12.81 5.38 2.61
C LYS A 104 -13.06 6.71 3.33
N LEU A 105 -13.99 7.54 2.85
CA LEU A 105 -14.34 8.80 3.50
C LEU A 105 -14.84 8.59 4.94
N THR A 106 -15.74 7.62 5.12
CA THR A 106 -16.27 7.25 6.45
C THR A 106 -15.14 6.79 7.39
N LEU A 107 -14.16 6.05 6.87
CA LEU A 107 -13.01 5.58 7.64
C LEU A 107 -12.10 6.75 8.04
N CYS A 108 -11.81 7.67 7.12
CA CYS A 108 -11.03 8.88 7.39
C CYS A 108 -11.68 9.73 8.50
N GLU A 109 -12.99 9.94 8.44
CA GLU A 109 -13.72 10.67 9.49
C GLU A 109 -13.62 9.98 10.86
N LYS A 110 -13.78 8.66 10.91
CA LYS A 110 -13.66 7.88 12.15
C LYS A 110 -12.25 7.99 12.74
N LEU A 111 -11.22 7.85 11.92
CA LEU A 111 -9.83 7.96 12.36
C LEU A 111 -9.50 9.37 12.85
N SER A 112 -10.00 10.41 12.18
CA SER A 112 -9.82 11.79 12.62
C SER A 112 -10.42 12.02 14.02
N LYS A 113 -11.64 11.51 14.26
CA LYS A 113 -12.29 11.59 15.58
C LYS A 113 -11.53 10.82 16.65
N LEU A 114 -11.02 9.64 16.32
CA LEU A 114 -10.23 8.83 17.23
C LEU A 114 -8.90 9.50 17.59
N ALA A 115 -8.21 10.08 16.62
CA ALA A 115 -6.97 10.82 16.83
C ALA A 115 -7.19 12.02 17.77
N ALA A 116 -8.25 12.80 17.55
CA ALA A 116 -8.61 13.91 18.44
C ALA A 116 -8.87 13.44 19.88
N ARG A 117 -9.67 12.38 20.05
CA ARG A 117 -9.97 11.80 21.37
C ARG A 117 -8.72 11.26 22.07
N SER A 118 -7.83 10.60 21.32
CA SER A 118 -6.57 10.08 21.86
C SER A 118 -5.66 11.21 22.32
N GLN A 119 -5.61 12.30 21.57
CA GLN A 119 -4.84 13.49 21.93
C GLN A 119 -5.37 14.14 23.22
N GLU A 120 -6.70 14.29 23.35
CA GLU A 120 -7.33 14.83 24.55
C GLU A 120 -7.05 13.95 25.79
N GLN A 121 -7.17 12.63 25.65
CA GLN A 121 -6.86 11.68 26.71
C GLN A 121 -5.38 11.77 27.12
N ARG A 122 -4.48 11.87 26.14
CA ARG A 122 -3.05 12.03 26.38
C ARG A 122 -2.75 13.32 27.14
N SER A 123 -3.35 14.45 26.74
CA SER A 123 -3.16 15.72 27.45
C SER A 123 -3.72 15.68 28.87
N ALA A 124 -4.91 15.08 29.07
CA ALA A 124 -5.50 14.95 30.39
C ALA A 124 -4.67 14.05 31.31
N ALA A 125 -4.15 12.93 30.79
CA ALA A 125 -3.25 12.05 31.54
C ALA A 125 -1.93 12.74 31.90
N ALA A 126 -1.36 13.50 30.96
CA ALA A 126 -0.13 14.27 31.20
C ALA A 126 -0.34 15.36 32.27
N ALA A 127 -1.46 16.08 32.23
CA ALA A 127 -1.82 17.08 33.24
C ALA A 127 -1.97 16.44 34.63
N ARG A 128 -2.74 15.35 34.75
CA ARG A 128 -2.88 14.60 36.01
C ARG A 128 -1.53 14.08 36.53
N ALA A 129 -0.68 13.56 35.65
CA ALA A 129 0.65 13.12 36.03
C ALA A 129 1.51 14.29 36.56
N ALA A 130 1.43 15.46 35.94
CA ALA A 130 2.11 16.66 36.40
C ALA A 130 1.60 17.15 37.78
N GLU A 131 0.29 17.09 38.01
CA GLU A 131 -0.34 17.42 39.30
C GLU A 131 0.04 16.45 40.42
N LEU A 132 0.16 15.15 40.11
CA LEU A 132 0.46 14.12 41.09
C LEU A 132 1.96 14.00 41.41
N ARG A 133 2.84 14.41 40.50
CA ARG A 133 4.30 14.40 40.69
C ARG A 133 4.79 15.03 42.00
N PRO A 134 4.38 16.25 42.40
CA PRO A 134 4.84 16.85 43.65
C PRO A 134 4.38 16.06 44.89
N LEU A 135 3.15 15.53 44.87
CA LEU A 135 2.62 14.72 45.96
C LEU A 135 3.40 13.41 46.08
N LEU A 136 3.69 12.75 44.95
CA LEU A 136 4.54 11.56 44.91
C LEU A 136 5.94 11.86 45.47
N ALA A 137 6.56 12.97 45.07
CA ALA A 137 7.88 13.37 45.59
C ALA A 137 7.86 13.55 47.12
N LYS A 138 6.81 14.17 47.67
CA LYS A 138 6.64 14.33 49.12
C LYS A 138 6.46 12.99 49.84
N ILE A 139 5.69 12.06 49.28
CA ILE A 139 5.54 10.71 49.85
C ILE A 139 6.87 9.97 49.84
N ILE A 140 7.64 10.08 48.74
CA ILE A 140 8.97 9.47 48.61
C ILE A 140 9.90 10.00 49.71
N GLU A 141 9.95 11.33 49.90
CA GLU A 141 10.76 11.96 50.94
C GLU A 141 10.37 11.50 52.35
N ARG A 142 9.09 11.56 52.69
CA ARG A 142 8.59 11.13 54.01
C ARG A 142 8.84 9.66 54.29
N THR A 143 8.73 8.81 53.27
CA THR A 143 9.01 7.38 53.43
C THR A 143 10.50 7.12 53.64
N LYS A 144 11.39 7.89 52.99
CA LYS A 144 12.84 7.82 53.24
C LYS A 144 13.19 8.26 54.66
N GLU A 145 12.59 9.34 55.15
CA GLU A 145 12.74 9.79 56.55
C GLU A 145 12.30 8.69 57.53
N LEU A 146 11.12 8.10 57.30
CA LEU A 146 10.60 7.04 58.14
C LEU A 146 11.51 5.81 58.12
N GLN A 147 11.99 5.41 56.95
CA GLN A 147 12.94 4.30 56.81
C GLN A 147 14.21 4.55 57.65
N ALA A 148 14.81 5.75 57.55
CA ALA A 148 16.00 6.09 58.32
C ALA A 148 15.74 6.07 59.83
N ASN A 149 14.57 6.54 60.28
CA ASN A 149 14.18 6.48 61.68
C ASN A 149 14.06 5.04 62.19
N ILE A 150 13.47 4.14 61.40
CA ILE A 150 13.35 2.72 61.76
C ILE A 150 14.74 2.05 61.76
N GLU A 151 15.58 2.29 60.76
CA GLU A 151 16.96 1.78 60.69
C GLU A 151 17.76 2.19 61.94
N ASN A 152 17.65 3.45 62.35
CA ASN A 152 18.30 3.97 63.56
C ASN A 152 17.75 3.33 64.84
N ASP A 153 16.43 3.16 64.96
CA ASP A 153 15.82 2.56 66.15
C ASP A 153 16.21 1.08 66.31
N ILE A 154 16.25 0.33 65.21
CA ILE A 154 16.74 -1.05 65.22
C ILE A 154 18.23 -1.08 65.57
N SER A 155 19.06 -0.22 64.97
CA SER A 155 20.50 -0.15 65.26
C SER A 155 20.79 0.06 66.75
N LYS A 156 20.02 0.93 67.44
CA LYS A 156 20.13 1.14 68.89
C LYS A 156 19.89 -0.14 69.68
N LYS A 157 18.89 -0.95 69.30
CA LYS A 157 18.60 -2.25 69.94
C LYS A 157 19.72 -3.27 69.74
N TYR A 158 20.52 -3.12 68.68
CA TYR A 158 21.65 -4.00 68.37
C TYR A 158 23.03 -3.34 68.58
N LYS A 159 23.18 -2.57 69.67
CA LYS A 159 24.46 -2.01 70.14
C LYS A 159 25.20 -1.17 69.07
N GLY A 160 24.44 -0.45 68.23
CA GLY A 160 25.00 0.43 67.20
C GLY A 160 25.52 -0.29 65.95
N ARG A 161 25.18 -1.57 65.75
CA ARG A 161 25.45 -2.25 64.48
C ARG A 161 24.64 -1.60 63.35
N PRO A 162 25.22 -1.36 62.16
CA PRO A 162 24.50 -0.77 61.05
C PRO A 162 23.39 -1.70 60.55
N VAL A 163 22.20 -1.14 60.30
CA VAL A 163 21.01 -1.86 59.82
C VAL A 163 20.47 -1.14 58.59
N ASN A 164 20.21 -1.88 57.51
CA ASN A 164 19.63 -1.35 56.28
C ASN A 164 18.36 -2.15 55.95
N ILE A 165 17.23 -1.46 55.77
CA ILE A 165 15.98 -2.09 55.34
C ILE A 165 16.03 -2.23 53.82
N ILE A 166 15.87 -3.47 53.34
CA ILE A 166 15.92 -3.85 51.93
C ILE A 166 14.48 -3.99 51.42
N GLY A 167 14.21 -3.46 50.22
CA GLY A 167 12.87 -3.35 49.64
C GLY A 167 12.13 -2.12 50.17
N GLY A 168 11.87 -1.15 49.29
CA GLY A 168 11.27 0.14 49.63
C GLY A 168 11.58 1.21 48.57
N VAL A 169 11.39 2.49 48.93
CA VAL A 169 11.54 3.65 48.02
C VAL A 169 12.97 3.84 47.48
N LYS A 170 13.95 3.08 47.96
CA LYS A 170 15.29 2.98 47.36
C LYS A 170 15.28 2.37 45.94
N PHE A 171 14.18 1.74 45.51
CA PHE A 171 14.03 1.09 44.20
C PHE A 171 12.90 1.69 43.33
N LEU A 172 12.30 2.81 43.75
CA LEU A 172 11.33 3.61 42.99
C LEU A 172 12.01 4.82 42.36
#